data_AF-A0A166RRI5-F1
#
_entry.id   AF-A0A166RRI5-F1
#
_cell.length_a   1.000
_cell.length_b   1.000
_cell.length_c   1.000
_cell.angle_alpha   90.00
_cell.angle_beta   90.00
_cell.angle_gamma   90.00
#
_symmetry.space_group_name_H-M   'P 1'
#
loop_
_entity.id
_entity.type
_entity.pdbx_description
1 polymer ?
#
loop_
_entity_poly.entity_id
_entity_poly.type
_entity_poly.pdbx_seq_one_letter_code
_entity_poly.pdbx_strand_id
1 'polypeptide(L)'
;MSTSAVVNVNDPRVQYSGDWSNGESNLHTTEYGAEVRFTFIGTSVAVYGMIMDETTGTAPPMSNFTIDDMPPVTFIEPAEGTPFDDVRFYLSPVLPNGEHTLIVTNANTGMLWIDYFTLSTLIDSITTSETTMAPPSTTSTMGSTSAAPPSETVPGAIILSTSTTLPITPSTSVFVVSSSPVPVSFIASASSSQESSSTSSLSTSASGTPSTSTLSSSITSLASGS
;
A
#
# COMPACT_ATOMS: atom_id res chain seq x y z
N MET A 1 26.79 2.48 -7.66
CA MET A 1 25.75 2.06 -8.63
C MET A 1 24.51 1.71 -7.82
N SER A 2 23.32 2.09 -8.26
CA SER A 2 22.08 1.70 -7.59
C SER A 2 21.55 0.39 -8.15
N THR A 3 21.08 -0.51 -7.29
CA THR A 3 20.36 -1.74 -7.67
C THR A 3 18.90 -1.59 -7.37
N SER A 4 18.05 -2.13 -8.25
CA SER A 4 16.62 -2.27 -7.99
C SER A 4 16.31 -3.70 -7.58
N ALA A 5 15.49 -3.87 -6.54
CA ALA A 5 14.96 -5.18 -6.13
C ALA A 5 13.44 -5.14 -6.03
N VAL A 6 12.79 -6.24 -6.37
CA VAL A 6 11.34 -6.44 -6.21
C VAL A 6 11.10 -7.13 -4.87
N VAL A 7 10.17 -6.61 -4.08
CA VAL A 7 9.77 -7.16 -2.78
C VAL A 7 8.31 -7.56 -2.85
N ASN A 8 8.06 -8.84 -2.60
CA ASN A 8 6.71 -9.40 -2.58
C ASN A 8 5.95 -8.96 -1.33
N VAL A 9 4.63 -8.86 -1.42
CA VAL A 9 3.75 -8.57 -0.30
C VAL A 9 3.86 -9.56 0.88
N ASN A 10 4.32 -10.79 0.63
CA ASN A 10 4.56 -11.78 1.69
C ASN A 10 5.96 -11.67 2.33
N ASP A 11 6.75 -10.65 2.00
CA ASP A 11 8.06 -10.42 2.63
C ASP A 11 7.87 -10.12 4.12
N PRO A 12 8.64 -10.76 5.02
CA PRO A 12 8.48 -10.60 6.47
C PRO A 12 8.72 -9.16 6.97
N ARG A 13 9.30 -8.28 6.15
CA ARG A 13 9.45 -6.84 6.46
C ARG A 13 8.15 -6.06 6.22
N VAL A 14 7.16 -6.66 5.59
CA VAL A 14 5.85 -6.07 5.33
C VAL A 14 4.87 -6.55 6.39
N GLN A 15 4.31 -5.60 7.12
CA GLN A 15 3.38 -5.83 8.21
C GLN A 15 2.02 -5.24 7.86
N TYR A 16 0.96 -5.90 8.30
CA TYR A 16 -0.41 -5.56 7.95
C TYR A 16 -1.24 -5.32 9.20
N SER A 17 -2.17 -4.36 9.13
CA SER A 17 -3.23 -4.19 10.12
C SER A 17 -4.56 -3.90 9.43
N GLY A 18 -5.65 -4.41 10.01
CA GLY A 18 -6.96 -4.49 9.39
C GLY A 18 -7.22 -5.83 8.68
N ASP A 19 -8.33 -5.88 7.96
CA ASP A 19 -8.86 -7.02 7.24
C ASP A 19 -8.24 -7.06 5.83
N TRP A 20 -7.16 -7.85 5.70
CA TRP A 20 -6.48 -8.10 4.44
C TRP A 20 -6.79 -9.50 3.91
N SER A 21 -7.04 -9.59 2.62
CA SER A 21 -7.32 -10.85 1.92
C SER A 21 -6.26 -11.13 0.85
N ASN A 22 -5.80 -12.38 0.81
CA ASN A 22 -4.85 -12.85 -0.20
C ASN A 22 -5.59 -13.13 -1.51
N GLY A 23 -5.12 -12.53 -2.60
CA GLY A 23 -5.37 -13.00 -3.95
C GLY A 23 -4.32 -14.05 -4.36
N GLU A 24 -4.20 -14.30 -5.66
CA GLU A 24 -3.21 -15.27 -6.18
C GLU A 24 -1.77 -14.78 -6.01
N SER A 25 -1.53 -13.50 -6.32
CA SER A 25 -0.20 -12.86 -6.27
C SER A 25 -0.19 -11.50 -5.59
N ASN A 26 -1.30 -11.12 -4.95
CA ASN A 26 -1.53 -9.79 -4.40
C ASN A 26 -2.32 -9.84 -3.11
N LEU A 27 -2.39 -8.70 -2.43
CA LEU A 27 -3.20 -8.49 -1.24
C LEU A 27 -4.19 -7.38 -1.49
N HIS A 28 -5.40 -7.53 -0.97
CA HIS A 28 -6.42 -6.50 -1.06
C HIS A 28 -7.19 -6.29 0.22
N THR A 29 -7.79 -5.11 0.34
CA THR A 29 -8.68 -4.74 1.44
C THR A 29 -9.75 -3.77 0.96
N THR A 30 -10.91 -3.80 1.62
CA THR A 30 -11.97 -2.79 1.50
C THR A 30 -12.19 -2.04 2.81
N GLU A 31 -11.43 -2.40 3.86
CA GLU A 31 -11.57 -1.77 5.17
C GLU A 31 -10.93 -0.38 5.14
N TYR A 32 -11.74 0.63 5.45
CA TYR A 32 -11.26 1.99 5.63
C TYR A 32 -10.28 2.06 6.80
N GLY A 33 -9.08 2.58 6.55
CA GLY A 33 -8.02 2.71 7.54
C GLY A 33 -7.12 1.47 7.67
N ALA A 34 -7.37 0.39 6.92
CA ALA A 34 -6.43 -0.73 6.85
C ALA A 34 -5.04 -0.24 6.37
N GLU A 35 -3.99 -0.75 7.01
CA GLU A 35 -2.62 -0.25 6.86
C GLU A 35 -1.65 -1.36 6.46
N VAL A 36 -0.74 -1.03 5.55
CA VAL A 36 0.52 -1.76 5.30
C VAL A 36 1.69 -0.93 5.78
N ARG A 37 2.55 -1.54 6.59
CA ARG A 37 3.81 -0.96 7.04
C ARG A 37 4.98 -1.75 6.45
N PHE A 38 5.82 -1.08 5.69
CA PHE A 38 6.99 -1.66 5.06
C PHE A 38 8.27 -0.94 5.49
N THR A 39 9.14 -1.67 6.19
CA THR A 39 10.46 -1.16 6.61
C THR A 39 11.55 -1.66 5.66
N PHE A 40 12.36 -0.75 5.13
CA PHE A 40 13.40 -1.07 4.16
C PHE A 40 14.67 -0.24 4.39
N ILE A 41 15.79 -0.76 3.88
CA ILE A 41 17.04 -0.01 3.79
C ILE A 41 17.25 0.34 2.32
N GLY A 42 17.38 1.61 1.97
CA GLY A 42 17.55 2.03 0.59
C GLY A 42 17.49 3.54 0.39
N THR A 43 17.32 3.97 -0.86
CA THR A 43 17.24 5.38 -1.27
C THR A 43 15.91 5.74 -1.94
N SER A 44 15.10 4.76 -2.31
CA SER A 44 13.73 5.00 -2.78
C SER A 44 12.89 3.72 -2.75
N VAL A 45 11.58 3.91 -2.70
CA VAL A 45 10.58 2.83 -2.80
C VAL A 45 9.45 3.25 -3.73
N ALA A 46 8.90 2.29 -4.48
CA ALA A 46 7.65 2.46 -5.21
C ALA A 46 6.67 1.32 -4.90
N VAL A 47 5.38 1.66 -4.94
CA VAL A 47 4.28 0.72 -4.69
C VAL A 47 3.56 0.47 -6.00
N TYR A 48 3.34 -0.82 -6.30
CA TYR A 48 2.63 -1.29 -7.47
C TYR A 48 1.41 -2.10 -7.04
N GLY A 49 0.33 -1.95 -7.80
CA GLY A 49 -0.93 -2.61 -7.53
C GLY A 49 -1.80 -2.73 -8.77
N MET A 50 -3.00 -3.23 -8.54
CA MET A 50 -4.01 -3.47 -9.56
C MET A 50 -5.15 -2.46 -9.39
N ILE A 51 -5.60 -1.87 -10.49
CA ILE A 51 -6.86 -1.13 -10.54
C ILE A 51 -7.90 -2.10 -11.06
N MET A 52 -8.98 -2.31 -10.32
CA MET A 52 -10.13 -3.09 -10.77
C MET A 52 -11.19 -2.19 -11.39
N ASP A 53 -12.00 -2.74 -12.30
CA ASP A 53 -13.23 -2.08 -12.76
C ASP A 53 -14.24 -2.06 -11.60
N GLU A 54 -14.23 -0.99 -10.81
CA GLU A 54 -15.25 -0.77 -9.79
C GLU A 54 -16.58 -0.36 -10.45
N THR A 55 -17.31 -1.35 -10.96
CA THR A 55 -18.69 -1.19 -11.44
C THR A 55 -19.70 -0.92 -10.31
N THR A 56 -19.28 -0.96 -9.04
CA THR A 56 -20.20 -1.03 -7.88
C THR A 56 -20.00 0.03 -6.78
N GLY A 57 -19.01 0.93 -6.92
CA GLY A 57 -18.73 2.00 -5.95
C GLY A 57 -19.26 3.38 -6.38
N THR A 58 -19.57 4.27 -5.42
CA THR A 58 -19.97 5.67 -5.70
C THR A 58 -18.77 6.62 -5.78
N ALA A 59 -17.58 6.19 -5.34
CA ALA A 59 -16.35 6.99 -5.34
C ALA A 59 -15.15 6.12 -5.70
N PRO A 60 -14.16 6.65 -6.44
CA PRO A 60 -12.94 5.92 -6.78
C PRO A 60 -12.16 5.52 -5.52
N PRO A 61 -11.50 4.34 -5.51
CA PRO A 61 -10.61 3.96 -4.42
C PRO A 61 -9.53 5.01 -4.17
N MET A 62 -9.20 5.20 -2.90
CA MET A 62 -8.26 6.21 -2.46
C MET A 62 -7.27 5.58 -1.49
N SER A 63 -5.99 5.83 -1.68
CA SER A 63 -4.92 5.37 -0.79
C SER A 63 -3.99 6.52 -0.40
N ASN A 64 -3.47 6.47 0.82
CA ASN A 64 -2.50 7.42 1.33
C ASN A 64 -1.16 6.74 1.55
N PHE A 65 -0.08 7.42 1.16
CA PHE A 65 1.29 6.97 1.27
C PHE A 65 2.08 7.94 2.13
N THR A 66 2.62 7.46 3.23
CA THR A 66 3.47 8.24 4.14
C THR A 66 4.80 7.55 4.25
N ILE A 67 5.90 8.28 4.10
CA ILE A 67 7.25 7.74 4.22
C ILE A 67 7.97 8.53 5.32
N ASP A 68 8.40 7.83 6.35
CA ASP A 68 8.95 8.42 7.58
C ASP A 68 8.00 9.50 8.16
N ASP A 69 8.53 10.69 8.47
CA ASP A 69 7.77 11.83 8.99
C ASP A 69 7.31 12.81 7.89
N MET A 70 7.32 12.39 6.61
CA MET A 70 6.91 13.26 5.51
C MET A 70 5.38 13.38 5.40
N PRO A 71 4.85 14.48 4.84
CA PRO A 71 3.42 14.61 4.60
C PRO A 71 2.88 13.49 3.70
N PRO A 72 1.65 13.01 3.95
CA PRO A 72 1.05 11.95 3.16
C PRO A 72 0.79 12.41 1.71
N VAL A 73 1.03 11.51 0.77
CA VAL A 73 0.65 11.64 -0.63
C VAL A 73 -0.58 10.77 -0.87
N THR A 74 -1.64 11.36 -1.41
CA THR A 74 -2.85 10.64 -1.79
C THR A 74 -2.77 10.19 -3.25
N PHE A 75 -3.09 8.92 -3.49
CA PHE A 75 -3.44 8.41 -4.81
C PHE A 75 -4.96 8.18 -4.88
N ILE A 76 -5.57 8.61 -5.98
CA ILE A 76 -6.97 8.34 -6.29
C ILE A 76 -6.95 7.50 -7.56
N GLU A 77 -7.51 6.30 -7.49
CA GLU A 77 -7.58 5.42 -8.65
C GLU A 77 -8.47 6.05 -9.73
N PRO A 78 -8.03 6.08 -11.00
CA PRO A 78 -8.88 6.54 -12.08
C PRO A 78 -10.09 5.60 -12.22
N ALA A 79 -11.26 6.18 -12.45
CA ALA A 79 -12.47 5.43 -12.74
C ALA A 79 -12.39 4.85 -14.16
N GLU A 80 -11.68 3.75 -14.30
CA GLU A 80 -11.51 3.05 -15.57
C GLU A 80 -12.42 1.81 -15.62
N GLY A 81 -13.06 1.59 -16.77
CA GLY A 81 -13.95 0.43 -16.99
C GLY A 81 -13.22 -0.86 -17.35
N THR A 82 -11.90 -0.92 -17.16
CA THR A 82 -11.09 -2.12 -17.44
C THR A 82 -10.03 -2.29 -16.36
N PRO A 83 -9.79 -3.51 -15.87
CA PRO A 83 -8.74 -3.76 -14.90
C PRO A 83 -7.35 -3.52 -15.50
N PHE A 84 -6.45 -2.95 -14.70
CA PHE A 84 -5.04 -2.72 -15.03
C PHE A 84 -4.14 -3.28 -13.93
N ASP A 85 -3.22 -4.17 -14.29
CA ASP A 85 -2.16 -4.67 -13.41
C ASP A 85 -0.90 -3.79 -13.51
N ASP A 86 0.05 -3.97 -12.57
CA ASP A 86 1.36 -3.32 -12.59
C ASP A 86 1.29 -1.78 -12.57
N VAL A 87 0.26 -1.21 -11.95
CA VAL A 87 0.07 0.24 -11.87
C VAL A 87 0.86 0.80 -10.70
N ARG A 88 1.71 1.78 -10.97
CA ARG A 88 2.47 2.47 -9.93
C ARG A 88 1.61 3.50 -9.21
N PHE A 89 1.18 3.19 -7.99
CA PHE A 89 0.40 4.09 -7.15
C PHE A 89 1.27 5.17 -6.51
N TYR A 90 2.50 4.81 -6.15
CA TYR A 90 3.40 5.69 -5.43
C TYR A 90 4.86 5.49 -5.82
N LEU A 91 5.62 6.59 -5.78
CA LEU A 91 7.07 6.61 -5.86
C LEU A 91 7.57 7.64 -4.84
N SER A 92 8.44 7.21 -3.93
CA SER A 92 9.06 8.11 -2.96
C SER A 92 9.98 9.12 -3.67
N PRO A 93 10.23 10.30 -3.06
CA PRO A 93 11.40 11.09 -3.43
C PRO A 93 12.69 10.30 -3.19
N VAL A 94 13.81 10.82 -3.68
CA VAL A 94 15.14 10.27 -3.35
C VAL A 94 15.43 10.55 -1.88
N LEU A 95 15.68 9.49 -1.13
CA LEU A 95 16.00 9.50 0.29
C LEU A 95 17.52 9.31 0.49
N PRO A 96 18.08 9.79 1.62
CA PRO A 96 19.41 9.36 2.06
C PRO A 96 19.47 7.82 2.16
N ASN A 97 20.63 7.21 1.92
CA ASN A 97 20.75 5.77 2.14
C ASN A 97 20.63 5.46 3.64
N GLY A 98 19.57 4.75 4.03
CA GLY A 98 19.29 4.45 5.43
C GLY A 98 18.07 3.55 5.58
N GLU A 99 17.67 3.31 6.83
CA GLU A 99 16.42 2.65 7.16
C GLU A 99 15.25 3.64 7.05
N HIS A 100 14.19 3.22 6.38
CA HIS A 100 12.99 4.00 6.11
C HIS A 100 11.74 3.16 6.38
N THR A 101 10.63 3.83 6.68
CA THR A 101 9.33 3.19 6.86
C THR A 101 8.29 3.80 5.95
N LEU A 102 7.78 3.00 5.01
CA LEU A 102 6.61 3.34 4.22
C LEU A 102 5.34 2.83 4.92
N ILE A 103 4.33 3.69 4.99
CA ILE A 103 2.99 3.39 5.45
C ILE A 103 2.03 3.62 4.29
N VAL A 104 1.25 2.60 3.95
CA VAL A 104 0.16 2.66 2.97
C VAL A 104 -1.15 2.47 3.71
N THR A 105 -2.10 3.37 3.53
CA THR A 105 -3.41 3.31 4.20
C THR A 105 -4.54 3.36 3.18
N ASN A 106 -5.53 2.47 3.32
CA ASN A 106 -6.78 2.59 2.57
C ASN A 106 -7.57 3.81 3.08
N ALA A 107 -7.74 4.82 2.24
CA ALA A 107 -8.25 6.13 2.62
C ALA A 107 -9.77 6.29 2.37
N ASN A 108 -10.43 5.28 1.82
CA ASN A 108 -11.89 5.20 1.77
C ASN A 108 -12.35 3.73 1.82
N THR A 109 -13.59 3.45 1.41
CA THR A 109 -14.15 2.08 1.35
C THR A 109 -13.96 1.42 -0.01
N GLY A 110 -13.22 2.05 -0.92
CA GLY A 110 -12.85 1.45 -2.20
C GLY A 110 -11.84 0.33 -1.99
N MET A 111 -11.78 -0.58 -2.95
CA MET A 111 -10.92 -1.76 -2.85
C MET A 111 -9.48 -1.42 -3.25
N LEU A 112 -8.56 -1.47 -2.29
CA LEU A 112 -7.13 -1.27 -2.52
C LEU A 112 -6.45 -2.61 -2.80
N TRP A 113 -5.74 -2.73 -3.94
CA TRP A 113 -4.91 -3.89 -4.28
C TRP A 113 -3.42 -3.52 -4.28
N ILE A 114 -2.58 -4.34 -3.64
CA ILE A 114 -1.12 -4.18 -3.64
C ILE A 114 -0.50 -5.48 -4.15
N ASP A 115 0.35 -5.37 -5.16
CA ASP A 115 1.02 -6.51 -5.80
C ASP A 115 2.44 -6.67 -5.25
N TYR A 116 3.25 -5.61 -5.33
CA TYR A 116 4.64 -5.63 -4.87
C TYR A 116 5.20 -4.22 -4.65
N PHE A 117 6.39 -4.20 -4.05
CA PHE A 117 7.20 -3.00 -3.90
C PHE A 117 8.45 -3.12 -4.77
N THR A 118 8.95 -1.99 -5.27
CA THR A 118 10.32 -1.94 -5.80
C THR A 118 11.15 -1.01 -4.94
N LEU A 119 12.37 -1.43 -4.62
CA LEU A 119 13.31 -0.66 -3.80
C LEU A 119 14.58 -0.39 -4.58
N SER A 120 15.12 0.81 -4.43
CA SER A 120 16.47 1.14 -4.90
C SER A 120 17.43 1.19 -3.73
N THR A 121 18.54 0.46 -3.81
CA THR A 121 19.62 0.48 -2.82
C THR A 121 20.91 0.95 -3.45
N LEU A 122 21.74 1.66 -2.68
CA LEU A 122 23.14 1.80 -3.04
C LEU A 122 23.83 0.49 -2.68
N ILE A 123 24.49 -0.14 -3.66
CA ILE A 123 25.51 -1.12 -3.33
C ILE A 123 26.65 -0.28 -2.73
N ASP A 124 26.73 -0.22 -1.41
CA ASP A 124 28.00 0.06 -0.78
C ASP A 124 28.91 -1.07 -1.23
N SER A 125 29.92 -0.74 -2.05
CA SER A 125 30.95 -1.67 -2.45
C SER A 125 31.44 -2.35 -1.17
N ILE A 126 30.99 -3.59 -0.96
CA ILE A 126 31.34 -4.44 0.18
C ILE A 126 32.86 -4.50 0.23
N THR A 127 33.45 -3.60 1.00
CA THR A 127 34.76 -3.82 1.55
C THR A 127 34.48 -4.83 2.65
N THR A 128 34.48 -6.11 2.26
CA THR A 128 34.46 -7.27 3.15
C THR A 128 35.56 -7.07 4.16
N SER A 129 35.25 -6.36 5.24
CA SER A 129 36.09 -6.31 6.42
C SER A 129 35.77 -7.63 7.11
N GLU A 130 36.48 -8.69 6.70
CA GLU A 130 36.52 -9.93 7.44
C GLU A 130 36.82 -9.57 8.88
N THR A 131 35.79 -9.54 9.71
CA THR A 131 35.96 -9.41 11.15
C THR A 131 36.40 -10.78 11.59
N THR A 132 37.70 -11.02 11.55
CA THR A 132 38.37 -12.19 12.11
C THR A 132 37.83 -12.39 13.51
N MET A 133 36.95 -13.39 13.67
CA MET A 133 36.41 -13.78 14.96
C MET A 133 37.59 -14.11 15.88
N ALA A 134 37.82 -13.25 16.88
CA ALA A 134 38.63 -13.64 18.02
C ALA A 134 37.94 -14.81 18.73
N PRO A 135 38.70 -15.82 19.18
CA PRO A 135 38.13 -17.03 19.77
C PRO A 135 37.32 -16.72 21.05
N PRO A 136 36.29 -17.54 21.36
CA PRO A 136 35.47 -17.35 22.55
C PRO A 136 36.28 -17.63 23.82
N SER A 137 36.49 -16.60 24.64
CA SER A 137 37.01 -16.76 26.00
C SER A 137 35.89 -17.22 26.93
N THR A 138 35.94 -18.48 27.35
CA THR A 138 35.11 -19.05 28.40
C THR A 138 35.45 -18.44 29.75
N THR A 139 34.63 -17.53 30.25
CA THR A 139 34.69 -17.09 31.65
C THR A 139 33.39 -17.49 32.35
N SER A 140 33.49 -18.54 33.15
CA SER A 140 32.49 -18.95 34.13
C SER A 140 32.49 -17.98 35.30
N THR A 141 31.34 -17.42 35.65
CA THR A 141 31.15 -16.72 36.93
C THR A 141 29.77 -17.07 37.48
N MET A 142 29.78 -17.97 38.48
CA MET A 142 28.69 -18.17 39.42
C MET A 142 28.63 -16.99 40.38
N GLY A 143 27.43 -16.50 40.71
CA GLY A 143 27.27 -15.48 41.74
C GLY A 143 25.83 -14.99 41.92
N SER A 144 25.09 -15.66 42.81
CA SER A 144 23.78 -15.28 43.35
C SER A 144 23.78 -13.91 44.06
N THR A 145 22.65 -13.19 43.98
CA THR A 145 21.94 -12.43 45.06
C THR A 145 20.82 -11.62 44.38
N SER A 146 19.53 -11.91 44.56
CA SER A 146 18.68 -11.61 45.73
C SER A 146 18.77 -10.15 46.21
N ALA A 147 17.82 -9.32 45.79
CA ALA A 147 17.18 -8.27 46.61
C ALA A 147 16.14 -7.50 45.79
N ALA A 148 14.86 -7.59 46.21
CA ALA A 148 13.80 -6.66 45.85
C ALA A 148 13.87 -5.40 46.75
N PRO A 149 13.50 -4.21 46.24
CA PRO A 149 12.83 -3.23 47.09
C PRO A 149 11.68 -2.49 46.32
N PRO A 150 10.97 -1.49 46.89
CA PRO A 150 9.60 -1.63 47.34
C PRO A 150 8.58 -0.85 46.49
N SER A 151 7.30 -1.17 46.65
CA SER A 151 6.18 -0.33 46.22
C SER A 151 6.20 1.02 46.95
N GLU A 152 6.39 2.11 46.20
CA GLU A 152 5.98 3.45 46.64
C GLU A 152 4.58 3.77 46.10
N THR A 153 3.66 3.90 47.04
CA THR A 153 2.34 4.50 46.83
C THR A 153 2.49 6.00 46.98
N VAL A 154 2.27 6.77 45.90
CA VAL A 154 2.14 8.23 45.98
C VAL A 154 0.68 8.62 45.72
N PRO A 155 -0.05 9.14 46.72
CA PRO A 155 -1.36 9.73 46.53
C PRO A 155 -1.25 11.22 46.17
N GLY A 156 -1.92 11.61 45.09
CA GLY A 156 -2.55 12.92 44.97
C GLY A 156 -1.68 14.11 44.53
N ALA A 157 -1.81 14.48 43.25
CA ALA A 157 -1.74 15.87 42.84
C ALA A 157 -2.75 16.11 41.72
N ILE A 158 -3.85 16.79 42.06
CA ILE A 158 -4.84 17.30 41.13
C ILE A 158 -4.22 18.56 40.51
N ILE A 159 -3.65 18.46 39.32
CA ILE A 159 -3.18 19.64 38.57
C ILE A 159 -4.28 20.09 37.63
N LEU A 160 -4.94 21.16 38.05
CA LEU A 160 -5.93 21.92 37.29
C LEU A 160 -5.19 22.69 36.18
N SER A 161 -5.12 22.12 34.98
CA SER A 161 -4.55 22.78 33.82
C SER A 161 -5.55 23.79 33.25
N THR A 162 -5.29 25.07 33.49
CA THR A 162 -6.01 26.18 32.86
C THR A 162 -5.61 26.28 31.39
N SER A 163 -6.55 26.01 30.49
CA SER A 163 -6.40 26.23 29.05
C SER A 163 -6.35 27.72 28.74
N THR A 164 -5.16 28.25 28.47
CA THR A 164 -4.98 29.57 27.87
C THR A 164 -5.30 29.48 26.39
N THR A 165 -6.51 29.88 26.02
CA THR A 165 -6.96 30.01 24.63
C THR A 165 -6.25 31.21 24.00
N LEU A 166 -5.35 30.97 23.05
CA LEU A 166 -4.81 32.04 22.20
C LEU A 166 -5.87 32.43 21.17
N PRO A 167 -6.08 33.74 20.90
CA PRO A 167 -6.98 34.19 19.86
C PRO A 167 -6.39 33.87 18.48
N ILE A 168 -7.05 32.94 17.78
CA ILE A 168 -6.84 32.67 16.36
C ILE A 168 -7.28 33.91 15.57
N THR A 169 -6.33 34.66 15.03
CA THR A 169 -6.56 35.67 14.00
C THR A 169 -6.82 34.98 12.65
N PRO A 170 -7.93 35.24 11.96
CA PRO A 170 -8.15 34.73 10.61
C PRO A 170 -7.16 35.42 9.65
N SER A 171 -6.20 34.65 9.14
CA SER A 171 -5.34 35.08 8.04
C SER A 171 -6.11 34.91 6.74
N THR A 172 -6.76 35.97 6.29
CA THR A 172 -7.40 36.06 4.97
C THR A 172 -6.33 36.14 3.90
N SER A 173 -5.88 34.98 3.41
CA SER A 173 -5.06 34.91 2.20
C SER A 173 -5.96 35.11 0.98
N VAL A 174 -5.95 36.32 0.43
CA VAL A 174 -6.53 36.62 -0.88
C VAL A 174 -5.66 35.99 -1.97
N PHE A 175 -6.16 34.92 -2.58
CA PHE A 175 -5.59 34.36 -3.81
C PHE A 175 -5.89 35.31 -4.97
N VAL A 176 -4.84 35.92 -5.51
CA VAL A 176 -4.92 36.67 -6.77
C VAL A 176 -4.92 35.63 -7.89
N VAL A 177 -6.10 35.35 -8.45
CA VAL A 177 -6.22 34.59 -9.71
C VAL A 177 -5.61 35.43 -10.83
N SER A 178 -4.38 35.09 -11.21
CA SER A 178 -3.75 35.58 -12.43
C SER A 178 -4.23 34.73 -13.60
N SER A 179 -5.33 35.14 -14.23
CA SER A 179 -5.80 34.57 -15.50
C SER A 179 -4.91 35.05 -16.65
N SER A 180 -3.95 34.23 -17.05
CA SER A 180 -3.25 34.38 -18.33
C SER A 180 -4.14 33.83 -19.45
N PRO A 181 -4.49 34.64 -20.49
CA PRO A 181 -5.22 34.15 -21.64
C PRO A 181 -4.30 33.31 -22.54
N VAL A 182 -4.63 32.03 -22.70
CA VAL A 182 -4.03 31.19 -23.77
C VAL A 182 -4.70 31.51 -25.10
N PRO A 183 -3.94 31.73 -26.20
CA PRO A 183 -4.51 31.90 -27.52
C PRO A 183 -5.05 30.57 -28.05
N VAL A 184 -6.34 30.55 -28.38
CA VAL A 184 -7.01 29.42 -29.04
C VAL A 184 -6.68 29.48 -30.53
N SER A 185 -5.80 28.59 -30.98
CA SER A 185 -5.57 28.36 -32.41
C SER A 185 -6.63 27.38 -32.93
N PHE A 186 -7.60 27.91 -33.67
CA PHE A 186 -8.52 27.11 -34.47
C PHE A 186 -7.76 26.56 -35.69
N ILE A 187 -7.58 25.25 -35.75
CA ILE A 187 -7.26 24.55 -37.01
C ILE A 187 -8.53 23.85 -37.44
N ALA A 188 -9.11 24.35 -38.54
CA ALA A 188 -10.20 23.71 -39.25
C ALA A 188 -9.68 22.41 -39.90
N SER A 189 -10.17 21.27 -39.45
CA SER A 189 -9.98 20.00 -40.16
C SER A 189 -11.19 19.74 -41.05
N ALA A 190 -10.88 19.60 -42.34
CA ALA A 190 -11.81 19.40 -43.43
C ALA A 190 -12.60 18.09 -43.27
N SER A 191 -13.88 18.20 -43.64
CA SER A 191 -14.81 17.11 -43.87
C SER A 191 -14.32 16.24 -45.03
N SER A 192 -14.18 14.94 -44.80
CA SER A 192 -14.22 13.93 -45.87
C SER A 192 -15.15 12.80 -45.45
N SER A 193 -16.38 12.91 -45.92
CA SER A 193 -17.36 11.83 -46.01
C SER A 193 -16.81 10.70 -46.86
N GLN A 194 -16.76 9.49 -46.32
CA GLN A 194 -16.73 8.28 -47.14
C GLN A 194 -17.66 7.23 -46.55
N GLU A 195 -18.80 7.09 -47.21
CA GLU A 195 -19.73 5.97 -47.14
C GLU A 195 -18.99 4.65 -47.38
N SER A 196 -19.30 3.64 -46.58
CA SER A 196 -19.19 2.23 -46.97
C SER A 196 -20.16 1.40 -46.14
N SER A 197 -21.36 1.25 -46.70
CA SER A 197 -22.35 0.22 -46.42
C SER A 197 -21.78 -1.19 -46.62
N SER A 198 -22.05 -2.13 -45.70
CA SER A 198 -22.14 -3.58 -45.98
C SER A 198 -22.84 -4.35 -44.86
N THR A 199 -24.11 -4.66 -45.13
CA THR A 199 -24.75 -5.97 -44.99
C THR A 199 -24.64 -6.78 -43.69
N SER A 200 -25.79 -6.81 -43.03
CA SER A 200 -26.39 -7.90 -42.25
C SER A 200 -26.02 -9.33 -42.65
N SER A 201 -25.78 -10.18 -41.66
CA SER A 201 -26.27 -11.57 -41.65
C SER A 201 -26.63 -12.01 -40.23
N LEU A 202 -27.93 -12.26 -40.05
CA LEU A 202 -28.47 -13.07 -38.97
C LEU A 202 -28.01 -14.52 -39.18
N SER A 203 -27.59 -15.19 -38.11
CA SER A 203 -27.65 -16.64 -38.02
C SER A 203 -28.24 -17.06 -36.68
N THR A 204 -29.34 -17.78 -36.81
CA THR A 204 -30.25 -18.25 -35.77
C THR A 204 -29.79 -19.62 -35.27
N SER A 205 -30.04 -19.85 -33.97
CA SER A 205 -30.44 -21.13 -33.35
C SER A 205 -29.49 -22.34 -33.38
N ALA A 206 -29.07 -22.77 -32.19
CA ALA A 206 -29.10 -24.19 -31.82
C ALA A 206 -29.34 -24.34 -30.31
N SER A 207 -30.49 -24.91 -30.00
CA SER A 207 -30.88 -25.49 -28.71
C SER A 207 -29.97 -26.67 -28.34
N GLY A 208 -29.55 -26.77 -27.08
CA GLY A 208 -28.79 -27.92 -26.60
C GLY A 208 -28.80 -28.07 -25.08
N THR A 209 -29.87 -28.69 -24.57
CA THR A 209 -29.98 -29.62 -23.42
C THR A 209 -29.28 -29.33 -22.06
N PRO A 210 -30.01 -29.46 -20.94
CA PRO A 210 -29.43 -29.49 -19.58
C PRO A 210 -28.91 -30.89 -19.23
N SER A 211 -27.68 -30.98 -18.72
CA SER A 211 -27.09 -32.21 -18.20
C SER A 211 -26.81 -32.11 -16.71
N THR A 212 -27.72 -32.73 -15.94
CA THR A 212 -27.45 -33.66 -14.83
C THR A 212 -26.42 -33.30 -13.76
N SER A 213 -26.98 -32.95 -12.59
CA SER A 213 -26.52 -33.26 -11.23
C SER A 213 -25.79 -34.60 -11.08
N THR A 214 -24.62 -34.63 -10.43
CA THR A 214 -24.04 -35.87 -9.88
C THR A 214 -23.20 -35.59 -8.62
N LEU A 215 -23.70 -36.10 -7.47
CA LEU A 215 -23.05 -36.74 -6.30
C LEU A 215 -21.78 -36.09 -5.69
N SER A 216 -21.84 -35.61 -4.45
CA SER A 216 -21.71 -36.39 -3.20
C SER A 216 -20.34 -37.01 -2.98
N SER A 217 -19.58 -36.49 -2.01
CA SER A 217 -18.65 -37.26 -1.17
C SER A 217 -18.33 -36.47 0.11
N SER A 218 -19.11 -36.71 1.16
CA SER A 218 -18.70 -36.43 2.53
C SER A 218 -17.69 -37.50 2.94
N ILE A 219 -16.46 -37.11 3.31
CA ILE A 219 -15.50 -38.02 3.94
C ILE A 219 -15.33 -37.59 5.39
N THR A 220 -15.97 -38.35 6.27
CA THR A 220 -15.73 -38.37 7.70
C THR A 220 -14.44 -39.15 7.95
N SER A 221 -13.41 -38.53 8.53
CA SER A 221 -12.31 -39.24 9.16
C SER A 221 -12.36 -39.04 10.67
N LEU A 222 -12.94 -40.04 11.32
CA LEU A 222 -12.88 -40.27 12.76
C LEU A 222 -11.83 -41.36 12.98
N ALA A 223 -10.71 -41.06 13.64
CA ALA A 223 -9.84 -42.09 14.19
C ALA A 223 -9.11 -41.57 15.43
N SER A 224 -9.61 -42.04 16.57
CA SER A 224 -8.97 -42.05 17.88
C SER A 224 -7.82 -43.06 17.85
N GLY A 225 -6.68 -42.71 18.45
CA GLY A 225 -5.54 -43.60 18.65
C GLY A 225 -4.82 -43.20 19.93
N SER A 226 -4.75 -44.17 20.83
CA SER A 226 -4.36 -44.15 22.25
C SER A 226 -2.97 -43.62 22.59
#